data_AF-A0A7C6L6T7-F1
#
_entry.id   AF-A0A7C6L6T7-F1
#
_cell.length_a   1.000
_cell.length_b   1.000
_cell.length_c   1.000
_cell.angle_alpha   90.00
_cell.angle_beta   90.00
_cell.angle_gamma   90.00
#
_symmetry.space_group_name_H-M   'P 1'
#
loop_
_entity.id
_entity.type
_entity.pdbx_description
1 polymer ?
#
loop_
_entity_poly.entity_id
_entity_poly.type
_entity_poly.pdbx_seq_one_letter_code
_entity_poly.pdbx_strand_id
1 'polypeptide(L)'
;MRKIIIHVIIVCSFLLYNASSCYKESDDCHRYIHFTNNSGRDIYYQFNIFDEISEYNPALSPSIYTINKNQYKRLRSTTSFTCFESIAEEGKGNIFLFLFDSDAVKSLDWETVRENDMYLKKYVLTIEELNKMNWKIIFTGE
;
A
#
# COMPACT_ATOMS: atom_id res chain seq x y z
N MET A 1 -2.28 -5.01 -52.25
CA MET A 1 -1.55 -5.64 -51.12
C MET A 1 -0.62 -4.67 -50.38
N ARG A 2 0.40 -4.07 -51.02
CA ARG A 2 1.37 -3.18 -50.34
C ARG A 2 0.75 -1.98 -49.58
N LYS A 3 -0.30 -1.36 -50.12
CA LYS A 3 -1.04 -0.27 -49.44
C LYS A 3 -1.79 -0.74 -48.19
N ILE A 4 -2.39 -1.93 -48.21
CA ILE A 4 -3.12 -2.51 -47.06
C ILE A 4 -2.16 -2.85 -45.93
N ILE A 5 -0.98 -3.41 -46.25
CA ILE A 5 0.06 -3.73 -45.27
C ILE A 5 0.54 -2.46 -44.54
N ILE A 6 0.71 -1.34 -45.26
CA ILE A 6 1.11 -0.05 -44.65
C ILE A 6 0.04 0.47 -43.68
N HIS A 7 -1.25 0.36 -44.03
CA HIS A 7 -2.33 0.82 -43.15
C HIS A 7 -2.46 -0.06 -41.89
N VAL A 8 -2.26 -1.38 -42.01
CA VAL A 8 -2.23 -2.30 -40.86
C VAL A 8 -1.07 -1.96 -39.92
N ILE A 9 0.11 -1.66 -40.46
CA ILE A 9 1.28 -1.26 -39.65
C ILE A 9 1.00 0.06 -38.90
N ILE A 10 0.41 1.06 -39.55
CA ILE A 10 0.12 2.36 -38.91
C ILE A 10 -0.92 2.20 -37.78
N VAL A 11 -1.96 1.40 -37.99
CA VAL A 11 -2.99 1.14 -36.98
C VAL A 11 -2.41 0.36 -35.79
N CYS A 12 -1.58 -0.66 -36.05
CA CYS A 12 -0.90 -1.39 -34.97
C CYS A 12 0.06 -0.50 -34.17
N SER A 13 0.80 0.40 -34.83
CA SER A 13 1.67 1.36 -34.14
C SER A 13 0.89 2.36 -33.27
N PHE A 14 -0.30 2.80 -33.71
CA PHE A 14 -1.18 3.66 -32.91
C PHE A 14 -1.76 2.93 -31.68
N LEU A 15 -2.09 1.65 -31.82
CA LEU A 15 -2.58 0.82 -30.72
C LEU A 15 -1.47 0.52 -29.69
N LEU A 16 -0.23 0.33 -30.15
CA LEU A 16 0.92 0.12 -29.26
C LEU A 16 1.33 1.39 -28.50
N TYR A 17 1.13 2.58 -29.06
CA TYR A 17 1.45 3.86 -28.40
C TYR A 17 0.48 4.20 -27.25
N ASN A 18 -0.75 3.69 -27.29
CA ASN A 18 -1.74 3.88 -26.21
C ASN A 18 -1.65 2.80 -25.11
N ALA A 19 -0.91 1.71 -25.34
CA ALA A 19 -0.76 0.62 -24.38
C ALA A 19 0.34 0.86 -23.33
N SER A 20 1.10 1.97 -23.42
CA SER A 20 2.24 2.25 -22.54
C SER A 20 1.95 3.15 -21.34
N SER A 21 0.69 3.46 -21.00
CA SER A 21 0.35 4.17 -19.75
C SER A 21 0.46 3.27 -18.51
N CYS A 22 1.49 2.42 -18.46
CA CYS A 22 1.95 1.85 -17.21
C CYS A 22 2.70 2.96 -16.49
N TYR A 23 1.99 3.74 -15.67
CA TYR A 23 2.58 4.72 -14.77
C TYR A 23 3.65 4.02 -13.91
N LYS A 24 4.90 4.29 -14.22
CA LYS A 24 6.06 3.83 -13.45
C LYS A 24 6.20 4.71 -12.22
N GLU A 25 6.79 4.15 -11.16
CA GLU A 25 7.25 4.97 -10.05
C GLU A 25 8.29 5.97 -10.57
N SER A 26 8.21 7.20 -10.06
CA SER A 26 9.13 8.29 -10.30
C SER A 26 9.55 8.90 -8.96
N ASP A 27 10.56 9.76 -8.98
CA ASP A 27 11.10 10.38 -7.76
C ASP A 27 10.05 11.20 -6.97
N ASP A 28 8.95 11.58 -7.63
CA ASP A 28 7.82 12.34 -7.10
C ASP A 28 6.50 11.54 -7.05
N CYS A 29 6.51 10.27 -7.44
CA CYS A 29 5.34 9.40 -7.37
C CYS A 29 5.74 7.98 -6.98
N HIS A 30 5.63 7.70 -5.68
CA HIS A 30 5.85 6.38 -5.13
C HIS A 30 4.51 5.71 -4.85
N ARG A 31 4.34 4.51 -5.39
CA ARG A 31 3.08 3.74 -5.28
C ARG A 31 3.15 2.68 -4.21
N TYR A 32 4.37 2.30 -3.81
CA TYR A 32 4.59 1.23 -2.87
C TYR A 32 5.52 1.65 -1.74
N ILE A 33 5.17 1.20 -0.54
CA ILE A 33 6.13 1.08 0.56
C ILE A 33 6.65 -0.34 0.57
N HIS A 34 7.97 -0.50 0.59
CA HIS A 34 8.65 -1.79 0.62
C HIS A 34 8.72 -2.28 2.06
N PHE A 35 7.83 -3.18 2.44
CA PHE A 35 7.71 -3.64 3.82
C PHE A 35 8.24 -5.05 3.99
N THR A 36 9.02 -5.29 5.04
CA THR A 36 9.45 -6.62 5.46
C THR A 36 8.96 -6.91 6.87
N ASN A 37 8.12 -7.93 7.01
CA ASN A 37 7.74 -8.45 8.31
C ASN A 37 8.80 -9.47 8.74
N ASN A 38 9.73 -9.07 9.60
CA ASN A 38 10.73 -9.96 10.24
C ASN A 38 10.27 -10.45 11.62
N SER A 39 9.00 -10.28 11.97
CA SER A 39 8.44 -10.82 13.21
C SER A 39 8.09 -12.31 13.04
N GLY A 40 7.86 -12.98 14.17
CA GLY A 40 7.42 -14.37 14.21
C GLY A 40 5.93 -14.60 13.91
N ARG A 41 5.16 -13.56 13.55
CA ARG A 41 3.70 -13.63 13.40
C ARG A 41 3.22 -12.98 12.11
N ASP A 42 2.09 -13.48 11.60
CA ASP A 42 1.40 -12.85 10.48
C ASP A 42 0.69 -11.59 10.99
N ILE A 43 0.73 -10.53 10.19
CA ILE A 43 0.13 -9.23 10.56
C ILE A 43 -0.84 -8.76 9.49
N TYR A 44 -1.84 -7.97 9.91
CA TYR A 44 -2.60 -7.11 9.01
C TYR A 44 -2.01 -5.72 9.01
N TYR A 45 -2.14 -5.00 7.89
CA TYR A 45 -1.80 -3.57 7.81
C TYR A 45 -2.98 -2.75 7.32
N GLN A 46 -3.04 -1.47 7.70
CA GLN A 46 -3.96 -0.49 7.13
C GLN A 46 -3.28 0.88 7.01
N PHE A 47 -3.57 1.58 5.92
CA PHE A 47 -3.22 2.99 5.77
C PHE A 47 -4.43 3.87 6.09
N ASN A 48 -4.20 5.00 6.76
CA ASN A 48 -5.18 6.06 6.94
C ASN A 48 -4.51 7.44 6.81
N ILE A 49 -5.29 8.45 6.41
CA ILE A 49 -4.89 9.85 6.38
C ILE A 49 -5.18 10.56 7.73
N PHE A 50 -6.08 9.97 8.52
CA PHE A 50 -6.39 10.42 9.87
C PHE A 50 -5.74 9.48 10.89
N ASP A 51 -5.46 10.02 12.09
CA ASP A 51 -4.89 9.25 13.20
C ASP A 51 -5.94 8.38 13.88
N GLU A 52 -6.53 7.44 13.14
CA GLU A 52 -7.58 6.55 13.61
C GLU A 52 -7.56 5.23 12.82
N ILE A 53 -8.03 4.15 13.46
CA ILE A 53 -8.18 2.85 12.80
C ILE A 53 -9.40 2.88 11.87
N SER A 54 -9.24 2.38 10.64
CA SER A 54 -10.33 2.34 9.65
C SER A 54 -11.49 1.46 10.10
N GLU A 55 -12.73 1.86 9.76
CA GLU A 55 -13.93 1.05 10.02
C GLU A 55 -13.91 -0.31 9.31
N TYR A 56 -13.16 -0.44 8.22
CA TYR A 56 -13.08 -1.68 7.47
C TYR A 56 -12.23 -2.71 8.22
N ASN A 57 -12.78 -3.91 8.46
CA ASN A 57 -12.01 -5.01 9.05
C ASN A 57 -11.06 -5.64 8.00
N PRO A 58 -9.73 -5.59 8.19
CA PRO A 58 -8.77 -6.11 7.20
C PRO A 58 -8.84 -7.63 7.04
N ALA A 59 -9.38 -8.37 8.01
CA ALA A 59 -9.58 -9.81 7.91
C ALA A 59 -10.67 -10.22 6.90
N LEU A 60 -11.49 -9.27 6.42
CA LEU A 60 -12.46 -9.53 5.35
C LEU A 60 -11.80 -9.64 3.97
N SER A 61 -10.56 -9.15 3.79
CA SER A 61 -9.80 -9.25 2.53
C SER A 61 -8.32 -9.60 2.77
N PRO A 62 -8.02 -10.79 3.32
CA PRO A 62 -6.67 -11.13 3.77
C PRO A 62 -5.62 -11.15 2.66
N SER A 63 -6.01 -11.47 1.42
CA SER A 63 -5.10 -11.42 0.26
C SER A 63 -4.48 -10.02 0.05
N ILE A 64 -5.23 -8.97 0.39
CA ILE A 64 -4.80 -7.58 0.28
C ILE A 64 -4.05 -7.17 1.54
N TYR A 65 -4.61 -7.41 2.72
CA TYR A 65 -4.14 -6.78 3.96
C TYR A 65 -3.12 -7.59 4.77
N THR A 66 -2.92 -8.89 4.49
CA THR A 66 -1.98 -9.70 5.27
C THR A 66 -0.53 -9.54 4.79
N ILE A 67 0.40 -9.46 5.73
CA ILE A 67 1.84 -9.63 5.51
C ILE A 67 2.28 -10.80 6.39
N ASN A 68 2.57 -11.93 5.76
CA ASN A 68 2.97 -13.13 6.49
C ASN A 68 4.31 -12.91 7.24
N LYS A 69 4.53 -13.69 8.30
CA LYS A 69 5.78 -13.70 9.05
C LYS A 69 6.98 -13.99 8.16
N ASN A 70 8.09 -13.31 8.42
CA ASN A 70 9.34 -13.43 7.66
C ASN A 70 9.15 -13.26 6.14
N GLN A 71 8.24 -12.37 5.73
CA GLN A 71 7.97 -12.11 4.32
C GLN A 71 8.09 -10.62 3.98
N TYR A 72 8.43 -10.41 2.71
CA TYR A 72 8.42 -9.11 2.06
C TYR A 72 7.09 -8.87 1.34
N LYS A 73 6.57 -7.64 1.40
CA LYS A 73 5.40 -7.20 0.63
C LYS A 73 5.58 -5.75 0.18
N ARG A 74 5.13 -5.46 -1.04
CA ARG A 74 4.89 -4.09 -1.49
C ARG A 74 3.53 -3.63 -1.02
N LEU A 75 3.50 -2.70 -0.09
CA LEU A 75 2.26 -2.15 0.44
C LEU A 75 1.82 -1.01 -0.46
N ARG A 76 0.60 -1.09 -0.97
CA ARG A 76 -0.07 0.01 -1.66
C ARG A 76 -1.14 0.58 -0.74
N SER A 77 -1.45 1.86 -0.89
CA SER A 77 -2.66 2.43 -0.31
C SER A 77 -3.89 1.63 -0.74
N THR A 78 -4.76 1.34 0.23
CA THR A 78 -5.99 0.58 0.01
C THR A 78 -7.19 1.48 -0.28
N THR A 79 -7.07 2.78 0.01
CA THR A 79 -8.12 3.78 -0.19
C THR A 79 -7.94 4.56 -1.49
N SER A 80 -6.72 4.63 -2.03
CA SER A 80 -6.42 5.33 -3.28
C SER A 80 -5.43 4.57 -4.15
N PHE A 81 -5.66 4.59 -5.46
CA PHE A 81 -4.74 4.03 -6.45
C PHE A 81 -3.62 5.01 -6.85
N THR A 82 -3.53 6.17 -6.17
CA THR A 82 -2.53 7.23 -6.42
C THR A 82 -1.18 6.99 -5.73
N CYS A 83 -0.27 7.97 -5.83
CA CYS A 83 1.04 8.00 -5.19
C CYS A 83 0.91 8.40 -3.70
N PHE A 84 1.82 7.95 -2.85
CA PHE A 84 1.80 8.30 -1.42
C PHE A 84 2.01 9.80 -1.19
N GLU A 85 2.68 10.51 -2.09
CA GLU A 85 2.83 11.96 -2.07
C GLU A 85 1.48 12.67 -2.05
N SER A 86 0.56 12.30 -2.94
CA SER A 86 -0.79 12.88 -2.97
C SER A 86 -1.61 12.50 -1.73
N ILE A 87 -1.42 11.28 -1.21
CA ILE A 87 -2.09 10.83 0.02
C ILE A 87 -1.60 11.66 1.22
N ALA A 88 -0.30 11.94 1.28
CA ALA A 88 0.26 12.80 2.32
C ALA A 88 -0.25 14.23 2.20
N GLU A 89 -0.36 14.78 1.00
CA GLU A 89 -0.96 16.11 0.78
C GLU A 89 -2.39 16.19 1.34
N GLU A 90 -3.22 15.17 1.06
CA GLU A 90 -4.58 15.04 1.62
C GLU A 90 -4.56 14.91 3.15
N GLY A 91 -3.62 14.12 3.69
CA GLY A 91 -3.40 13.88 5.12
C GLY A 91 -2.65 14.97 5.88
N LYS A 92 -2.55 16.19 5.32
CA LYS A 92 -1.81 17.33 5.91
C LYS A 92 -0.34 17.00 6.25
N GLY A 93 0.30 16.20 5.41
CA GLY A 93 1.70 15.79 5.48
C GLY A 93 1.95 14.44 6.14
N ASN A 94 0.93 13.81 6.75
CA ASN A 94 1.08 12.55 7.47
C ASN A 94 0.31 11.41 6.80
N ILE A 95 0.90 10.22 6.84
CA ILE A 95 0.28 8.94 6.50
C ILE A 95 0.42 8.04 7.71
N PHE A 96 -0.71 7.48 8.17
CA PHE A 96 -0.74 6.57 9.31
C PHE A 96 -0.75 5.13 8.80
N LEU A 97 0.23 4.34 9.20
CA LEU A 97 0.28 2.90 8.94
C LEU A 97 0.09 2.14 10.26
N PHE A 98 -1.05 1.47 10.37
CA PHE A 98 -1.37 0.61 11.51
C PHE A 98 -1.06 -0.84 11.17
N LEU A 99 -0.40 -1.54 12.10
CA LEU A 99 -0.15 -2.98 12.04
C LEU A 99 -0.93 -3.67 13.14
N PHE A 100 -1.56 -4.79 12.83
CA PHE A 100 -2.37 -5.56 13.77
C PHE A 100 -1.93 -7.01 13.83
N ASP A 101 -2.07 -7.62 14.99
CA ASP A 101 -1.87 -9.05 15.15
C ASP A 101 -2.99 -9.80 14.42
N SER A 102 -2.62 -10.66 13.45
CA SER A 102 -3.64 -11.31 12.62
C SER A 102 -4.53 -12.27 13.41
N ASP A 103 -4.06 -12.84 14.50
CA ASP A 103 -4.85 -13.77 15.33
C ASP A 103 -5.81 -12.99 16.23
N ALA A 104 -5.40 -11.82 16.75
CA ALA A 104 -6.28 -10.95 17.50
C ALA A 104 -7.43 -10.42 16.63
N VAL A 105 -7.13 -9.94 15.43
CA VAL A 105 -8.15 -9.41 14.50
C VAL A 105 -9.15 -10.48 14.04
N LYS A 106 -8.72 -11.74 13.93
CA LYS A 106 -9.62 -12.86 13.55
C LYS A 106 -10.48 -13.37 14.71
N SER A 107 -10.05 -13.16 15.95
CA SER A 107 -10.70 -13.72 17.14
C SER A 107 -11.58 -12.72 17.89
N LEU A 108 -11.32 -11.42 17.74
CA LEU A 108 -12.08 -10.34 18.36
C LEU A 108 -13.04 -9.68 17.37
N ASP A 109 -14.09 -9.06 17.91
CA ASP A 109 -14.93 -8.16 17.11
C ASP A 109 -14.12 -6.92 16.68
N TRP A 110 -14.33 -6.47 15.44
CA TRP A 110 -13.53 -5.37 14.88
C TRP A 110 -13.81 -4.03 15.58
N GLU A 111 -15.04 -3.78 16.02
CA GLU A 111 -15.37 -2.60 16.81
C GLU A 111 -14.57 -2.58 18.10
N THR A 112 -14.46 -3.72 18.78
CA THR A 112 -13.62 -3.87 19.97
C THR A 112 -12.14 -3.57 19.68
N VAL A 113 -11.60 -4.06 18.57
CA VAL A 113 -10.21 -3.79 18.16
C VAL A 113 -9.98 -2.29 17.94
N ARG A 114 -10.95 -1.59 17.34
CA ARG A 114 -10.87 -0.14 17.08
C ARG A 114 -11.00 0.69 18.35
N GLU A 115 -12.05 0.47 19.13
CA GLU A 115 -12.35 1.28 20.32
C GLU A 115 -11.28 1.17 21.40
N ASN A 116 -10.54 0.06 21.43
CA ASN A 116 -9.46 -0.18 22.39
C ASN A 116 -8.07 0.01 21.77
N ASP A 117 -7.97 0.61 20.57
CA ASP A 117 -6.70 0.89 19.88
C ASP A 117 -5.74 -0.32 19.82
N MET A 118 -6.27 -1.51 19.52
CA MET A 118 -5.52 -2.77 19.60
C MET A 118 -4.62 -3.01 18.37
N TYR A 119 -3.73 -2.07 18.08
CA TYR A 119 -2.66 -2.23 17.09
C TYR A 119 -1.35 -2.71 17.75
N LEU A 120 -0.54 -3.45 16.98
CA LEU A 120 0.84 -3.78 17.34
C LEU A 120 1.75 -2.56 17.19
N LYS A 121 1.58 -1.82 16.10
CA LYS A 121 2.41 -0.65 15.78
C LYS A 121 1.61 0.37 14.98
N LYS A 122 1.83 1.64 15.29
CA LYS A 122 1.41 2.77 14.47
C LYS A 122 2.65 3.53 14.00
N TYR A 123 2.83 3.63 12.70
CA TYR A 123 3.81 4.55 12.11
C TYR A 123 3.09 5.82 11.70
N VAL A 124 3.65 6.96 12.10
CA VAL A 124 3.29 8.27 11.55
C VAL A 124 4.40 8.61 10.55
N LEU A 125 4.06 8.62 9.27
CA LEU A 125 5.02 8.71 8.18
C LEU A 125 4.83 10.01 7.42
N THR A 126 5.93 10.71 7.18
CA THR A 126 6.02 11.81 6.22
C THR A 126 6.74 11.36 4.94
N ILE A 127 6.53 12.07 3.84
CA ILE A 127 7.29 11.83 2.59
C ILE A 127 8.80 12.01 2.79
N GLU A 128 9.21 12.96 3.64
CA GLU A 128 10.62 13.17 3.95
C GLU A 128 11.24 11.96 4.65
N GLU A 129 10.56 11.39 5.65
CA GLU A 129 11.03 10.19 6.34
C GLU A 129 11.07 8.98 5.42
N LEU A 130 10.03 8.79 4.59
CA LEU A 130 9.98 7.72 3.60
C LEU A 130 11.17 7.81 2.62
N ASN A 131 11.49 9.02 2.13
CA ASN A 131 12.67 9.24 1.31
C ASN A 131 13.97 8.91 2.04
N LYS A 132 14.13 9.34 3.30
CA LYS A 132 15.33 9.04 4.12
C LYS A 132 15.55 7.53 4.32
N MET A 133 14.49 6.74 4.43
CA MET A 133 14.57 5.28 4.56
C MET A 133 14.51 4.52 3.23
N ASN A 134 14.60 5.22 2.10
CA ASN A 134 14.46 4.64 0.76
C ASN A 134 13.18 3.81 0.61
N TRP A 135 12.08 4.29 1.19
CA TRP A 135 10.75 3.67 1.14
C TRP A 135 10.70 2.25 1.72
N LYS A 136 11.64 1.90 2.59
CA LYS A 136 11.76 0.57 3.21
C LYS A 136 11.41 0.62 4.70
N ILE A 137 10.48 -0.24 5.10
CA ILE A 137 10.11 -0.46 6.50
C ILE A 137 10.40 -1.92 6.85
N ILE A 138 11.06 -2.14 7.98
CA ILE A 138 11.29 -3.47 8.54
C ILE A 138 10.64 -3.50 9.91
N PHE A 139 9.71 -4.45 10.11
CA PHE A 139 9.06 -4.67 11.39
C PHE A 139 9.60 -5.92 12.06
N THR A 140 10.03 -5.81 13.31
CA THR A 140 10.70 -6.88 14.07
C THR A 140 9.82 -7.49 15.17
N GLY A 141 8.62 -6.95 15.41
CA GLY A 141 7.70 -7.47 16.43
C GLY A 141 7.39 -6.53 17.60
N GLU A 142 7.99 -5.33 17.66
CA GLU A 142 7.83 -4.31 18.72
C GLU A 142 7.69 -2.87 18.15
#